data_AF-A0A067QG66-F1
#
_entry.id   AF-A0A067QG66-F1
#
_cell.length_a   1.000
_cell.length_b   1.000
_cell.length_c   1.000
_cell.angle_alpha   90.00
_cell.angle_beta   90.00
_cell.angle_gamma   90.00
#
_symmetry.space_group_name_H-M   'P 1'
#
loop_
_entity.id
_entity.type
_entity.pdbx_description
1 polymer ?
#
loop_
_entity_poly.entity_id
_entity_poly.type
_entity_poly.pdbx_seq_one_letter_code
_entity_poly.pdbx_strand_id
1 'polypeptide(L)'
;MGRFKIKNVTGQVANTRARSVLGRVQDKVDAVVVQYNHARQGYLSLNGPGPWENTLQVLYPTDVRGPNEKDIKETEALEAERLAEQTGVRTGVGTSGRQRTHRPGGGTVEVEEGRRMLSWLWMQIAADESSDDPKMREVLCIEWAKAKARAERWCKEVTLLDEEMCRAIVYCEWKATWWMSQKTRREDLSEDLAEGLCAYTSEQAISER
;
A
#
# COMPACT_ATOMS: atom_id res chain seq x y z
N MET A 1 3.22 -15.00 -0.60
CA MET A 1 2.79 -13.97 -1.58
C MET A 1 1.30 -13.68 -1.38
N GLY A 2 0.92 -12.42 -1.16
CA GLY A 2 -0.44 -12.05 -0.78
C GLY A 2 -1.52 -12.27 -1.85
N ARG A 3 -2.68 -12.78 -1.41
CA ARG A 3 -3.86 -13.17 -2.21
C ARG A 3 -4.42 -12.07 -3.12
N PHE A 4 -4.20 -10.80 -2.77
CA PHE A 4 -4.60 -9.64 -3.59
C PHE A 4 -3.75 -9.47 -4.86
N LYS A 5 -2.45 -9.78 -4.79
CA LYS A 5 -1.55 -9.63 -5.92
C LYS A 5 -1.86 -10.63 -7.03
N ILE A 6 -2.38 -11.79 -6.66
CA ILE A 6 -2.75 -12.86 -7.60
C ILE A 6 -3.99 -12.48 -8.43
N LYS A 7 -4.92 -11.70 -7.88
CA LYS A 7 -6.16 -11.31 -8.58
C LYS A 7 -5.99 -10.20 -9.62
N ASN A 8 -4.98 -9.33 -9.47
CA ASN A 8 -4.81 -8.13 -10.31
C ASN A 8 -3.57 -8.17 -11.21
N VAL A 9 -2.94 -9.34 -11.41
CA VAL A 9 -1.86 -9.46 -12.40
C VAL A 9 -2.47 -9.58 -13.79
N THR A 10 -2.52 -8.47 -14.51
CA THR A 10 -2.83 -8.42 -15.94
C THR A 10 -1.52 -8.54 -16.73
N GLY A 11 -1.17 -9.77 -17.11
CA GLY A 11 -0.09 -10.08 -18.06
C GLY A 11 1.28 -10.47 -17.47
N GLN A 12 2.12 -11.12 -18.31
CA GLN A 12 3.49 -11.55 -18.01
C GLN A 12 4.54 -10.44 -18.15
N VAL A 13 4.17 -9.16 -18.02
CA VAL A 13 5.16 -8.07 -18.12
C VAL A 13 5.98 -8.04 -16.83
N ALA A 14 7.26 -8.36 -16.95
CA ALA A 14 8.21 -8.31 -15.84
C ALA A 14 8.13 -6.94 -15.16
N ASN A 15 7.86 -6.95 -13.84
CA ASN A 15 7.64 -5.75 -13.03
C ASN A 15 8.96 -5.00 -12.73
N THR A 16 9.78 -4.79 -13.77
CA THR A 16 11.17 -4.33 -13.71
C THR A 16 11.26 -2.88 -13.23
N ARG A 17 10.32 -2.02 -13.64
CA ARG A 17 10.27 -0.63 -13.19
C ARG A 17 9.96 -0.52 -11.69
N ALA A 18 8.97 -1.26 -11.20
CA ALA A 18 8.67 -1.25 -9.76
C ALA A 18 9.80 -1.88 -8.95
N ARG A 19 10.42 -2.96 -9.43
CA ARG A 19 11.61 -3.54 -8.80
C ARG A 19 12.77 -2.57 -8.72
N SER A 20 13.02 -1.79 -9.77
CA SER A 20 14.06 -0.77 -9.78
C SER A 20 13.77 0.35 -8.78
N VAL A 21 12.51 0.78 -8.66
CA VAL A 21 12.09 1.76 -7.66
C VAL A 21 12.28 1.21 -6.25
N LEU A 22 11.85 -0.02 -6.00
CA LEU A 22 12.04 -0.68 -4.70
C LEU A 22 13.52 -0.83 -4.35
N GLY A 23 14.37 -1.20 -5.31
CA GLY A 23 15.82 -1.27 -5.15
C GLY A 23 16.41 0.07 -4.70
N ARG A 24 16.07 1.17 -5.38
CA ARG A 24 16.54 2.51 -4.98
C ARG A 24 16.11 2.93 -3.58
N VAL A 25 14.93 2.50 -3.15
CA VAL A 25 14.46 2.76 -1.77
C VAL A 25 15.27 1.92 -0.80
N GLN A 26 15.52 0.65 -1.10
CA GLN A 26 16.34 -0.22 -0.27
C GLN A 26 17.78 0.32 -0.14
N ASP A 27 18.40 0.74 -1.24
CA ASP A 27 19.75 1.32 -1.23
C ASP A 27 19.84 2.55 -0.31
N LYS A 28 18.80 3.40 -0.30
CA LYS A 28 18.71 4.55 0.60
C LYS A 28 18.56 4.12 2.05
N VAL A 29 17.73 3.13 2.32
CA VAL A 29 17.55 2.56 3.66
C VAL A 29 18.90 2.03 4.17
N ASP A 30 19.60 1.24 3.37
CA ASP A 30 20.90 0.67 3.73
C ASP A 30 21.95 1.77 3.97
N ALA A 31 21.99 2.80 3.13
CA ALA A 31 22.88 3.95 3.32
C ALA A 31 22.61 4.69 4.63
N VAL A 32 21.35 4.91 4.98
CA VAL A 32 20.95 5.58 6.23
C VAL A 32 21.29 4.72 7.44
N VAL A 33 21.12 3.40 7.36
CA VAL A 33 21.50 2.46 8.44
C VAL A 33 23.00 2.53 8.72
N VAL A 34 23.82 2.52 7.67
CA VAL A 34 25.28 2.67 7.80
C VAL A 34 25.63 4.03 8.42
N GLN A 35 25.02 5.10 7.93
CA GLN A 35 25.26 6.45 8.44
C GLN A 35 24.89 6.58 9.93
N TYR A 36 23.74 6.04 10.33
CA TYR A 36 23.30 6.03 11.71
C TYR A 36 24.29 5.30 12.62
N ASN A 37 24.67 4.06 12.26
CA ASN A 37 25.59 3.27 13.07
C ASN A 37 26.97 3.91 13.16
N HIS A 38 27.46 4.53 12.08
CA HIS A 38 28.71 5.28 12.08
C HIS A 38 28.63 6.52 13.00
N ALA A 39 27.55 7.30 12.91
CA ALA A 39 27.34 8.44 13.79
C ALA A 39 27.24 8.03 15.27
N ARG A 40 26.54 6.92 15.56
CA ARG A 40 26.44 6.34 16.91
C ARG A 40 27.81 5.92 17.44
N GLN A 41 28.65 5.28 16.62
CA GLN A 41 30.02 4.92 17.00
C GLN A 41 30.88 6.15 17.28
N GLY A 42 30.75 7.21 16.47
CA GLY A 42 31.40 8.49 16.73
C GLY A 42 30.95 9.09 18.06
N TYR A 43 29.63 9.08 18.33
CA TYR A 43 29.08 9.57 19.60
C TYR A 43 29.57 8.75 20.80
N LEU A 44 29.61 7.41 20.68
CA LEU A 44 30.17 6.52 21.69
C LEU A 44 31.65 6.81 21.96
N SER A 45 32.42 7.12 20.92
CA SER A 45 33.85 7.44 21.05
C SER A 45 34.09 8.78 21.76
N LEU A 46 33.17 9.75 21.62
CA LEU A 46 33.29 11.08 22.23
C LEU A 46 32.72 11.14 23.65
N ASN A 47 31.53 10.58 23.88
CA ASN A 47 30.81 10.67 25.15
C ASN A 47 30.97 9.44 26.05
N GLY A 48 31.45 8.32 25.51
CA GLY A 48 31.52 7.05 26.23
C GLY A 48 30.15 6.39 26.45
N PRO A 49 30.13 5.21 27.09
CA PRO A 49 28.90 4.49 27.36
C PRO A 49 28.02 5.22 28.36
N GLY A 50 26.69 5.20 28.17
CA GLY A 50 25.76 5.91 29.04
C GLY A 50 24.28 5.62 28.78
N PRO A 51 23.37 6.28 29.54
CA PRO A 51 21.93 6.06 29.44
C PRO A 51 21.36 6.33 28.04
N TRP A 52 22.05 7.17 27.27
CA TRP A 52 21.73 7.50 25.89
C TRP A 52 21.71 6.26 24.98
N GLU A 53 22.42 5.17 25.32
CA GLU A 53 22.42 3.93 24.55
C GLU A 53 21.05 3.22 24.52
N ASN A 54 20.20 3.47 25.52
CA ASN A 54 18.84 2.94 25.55
C ASN A 54 17.94 3.65 24.53
N THR A 55 18.23 4.92 24.26
CA THR A 55 17.53 5.76 23.27
C THR A 55 18.14 5.61 21.88
N LEU A 56 19.47 5.54 21.77
CA LEU A 56 20.16 5.30 20.50
C LEU A 56 20.77 3.91 20.54
N GLN A 57 19.96 2.89 20.23
CA GLN A 57 20.41 1.50 20.21
C GLN A 57 21.18 1.18 18.92
N VAL A 58 21.98 0.12 18.92
CA VAL A 58 22.64 -0.35 17.69
C VAL A 58 21.57 -0.79 16.71
N LEU A 59 21.61 -0.28 15.47
CA LEU A 59 20.61 -0.59 14.47
C LEU A 59 21.03 -1.82 13.67
N TYR A 60 20.40 -2.96 13.94
CA TYR A 60 20.64 -4.19 13.20
C TYR A 60 19.76 -4.25 11.94
N PRO A 61 20.18 -4.97 10.88
CA PRO A 61 19.34 -5.20 9.70
C PRO A 61 17.98 -5.82 10.05
N THR A 62 17.92 -6.56 11.16
CA THR A 62 16.70 -7.14 11.69
C THR A 62 15.70 -6.09 12.20
N ASP A 63 16.15 -4.89 12.54
CA ASP A 63 15.30 -3.88 13.17
C ASP A 63 14.64 -2.98 12.11
N VAL A 64 15.20 -2.94 10.90
CA VAL A 64 14.77 -2.09 9.79
C VAL A 64 13.60 -2.75 9.06
N ARG A 65 12.42 -2.69 9.68
CA ARG A 65 11.20 -3.27 9.13
C ARG A 65 10.02 -2.33 9.35
N GLY A 66 9.07 -2.37 8.42
CA GLY A 66 7.79 -1.70 8.60
C GLY A 66 6.96 -2.38 9.68
N PRO A 67 6.12 -1.64 10.42
CA PRO A 67 5.23 -2.21 11.41
C PRO A 67 4.14 -3.02 10.70
N ASN A 68 3.99 -4.28 11.07
CA ASN A 68 2.96 -5.16 10.54
C ASN A 68 1.72 -5.13 11.44
N GLU A 69 0.52 -5.30 10.87
CA GLU A 69 -0.74 -5.24 11.62
C GLU A 69 -0.81 -6.27 12.75
N LYS A 70 -0.24 -7.47 12.55
CA LYS A 70 -0.16 -8.49 13.60
C LYS A 70 0.75 -8.05 14.74
N ASP A 71 1.94 -7.53 14.41
CA ASP A 71 2.94 -7.10 15.36
C ASP A 71 2.40 -5.94 16.21
N ILE A 72 1.67 -4.99 15.60
CA ILE A 72 0.97 -3.89 16.29
C ILE A 72 -0.05 -4.44 17.30
N LYS A 73 -0.90 -5.37 16.89
CA LYS A 73 -1.92 -5.96 17.78
C LYS A 73 -1.29 -6.76 18.92
N GLU A 74 -0.20 -7.49 18.64
CA GLU A 74 0.54 -8.22 19.66
C GLU A 74 1.17 -7.27 20.69
N THR A 75 1.74 -6.14 20.26
CA THR A 75 2.26 -5.13 21.18
C THR A 75 1.17 -4.44 22.00
N GLU A 76 0.05 -4.04 21.39
CA GLU A 76 -1.09 -3.44 22.09
C GLU A 76 -1.65 -4.40 23.16
N ALA A 77 -1.73 -5.69 22.85
CA ALA A 77 -2.17 -6.71 23.81
C ALA A 77 -1.20 -6.87 24.99
N LEU A 78 0.10 -6.89 24.73
CA LEU A 78 1.13 -6.94 25.78
C LEU A 78 1.12 -5.69 26.66
N GLU A 79 0.88 -4.52 26.09
CA GLU A 79 0.74 -3.26 26.84
C GLU A 79 -0.51 -3.25 27.70
N ALA A 80 -1.65 -3.71 27.17
CA ALA A 80 -2.88 -3.86 27.92
C ALA A 80 -2.73 -4.86 29.08
N GLU A 81 -1.99 -5.96 28.89
CA GLU A 81 -1.69 -6.93 29.95
C GLU A 81 -0.81 -6.31 31.05
N ARG A 82 0.27 -5.61 30.68
CA ARG A 82 1.12 -4.87 31.63
C ARG A 82 0.35 -3.82 32.43
N LEU A 83 -0.54 -3.09 31.78
CA LEU A 83 -1.40 -2.10 32.43
C LEU A 83 -2.39 -2.76 33.40
N ALA A 84 -2.97 -3.90 33.03
CA ALA A 84 -3.87 -4.66 33.90
C ALA A 84 -3.14 -5.25 35.12
N GLU A 85 -1.89 -5.70 34.96
CA GLU A 85 -1.04 -6.15 36.07
C GLU A 85 -0.68 -5.00 37.03
N GLN A 86 -0.38 -3.81 36.51
CA GLN A 86 -0.01 -2.63 37.32
C GLN A 86 -1.20 -1.99 38.03
N THR A 87 -2.37 -1.92 37.39
CA THR A 87 -3.55 -1.22 37.94
C THR A 87 -4.54 -2.17 38.64
N GLY A 88 -4.41 -3.48 38.46
CA GLY A 88 -5.37 -4.48 38.95
C GLY A 88 -6.76 -4.40 38.28
N VAL A 89 -6.96 -3.44 37.36
CA VAL A 89 -8.20 -3.25 36.61
C VAL A 89 -8.08 -4.06 35.32
N ARG A 90 -8.84 -5.15 35.24
CA ARG A 90 -9.02 -5.87 33.98
C ARG A 90 -9.83 -4.99 33.03
N THR A 91 -9.15 -4.27 32.15
CA THR A 91 -9.80 -3.66 30.99
C THR A 91 -10.30 -4.80 30.11
N GLY A 92 -11.61 -4.84 29.85
CA GLY A 92 -12.28 -5.88 29.07
C GLY A 92 -11.93 -5.89 27.58
N VAL A 93 -10.72 -5.46 27.21
CA VAL A 93 -10.15 -5.50 25.85
C VAL A 93 -9.25 -6.73 25.72
N GLY A 94 -9.63 -7.83 26.37
CA GLY A 94 -9.16 -9.15 25.97
C GLY A 94 -9.97 -9.55 24.75
N THR A 95 -9.36 -9.49 23.56
CA THR A 95 -9.97 -10.05 22.35
C THR A 95 -10.37 -11.49 22.63
N SER A 96 -11.67 -11.71 22.58
CA SER A 96 -12.31 -13.01 22.66
C SER A 96 -11.79 -13.91 21.53
N GLY A 97 -11.46 -15.16 21.88
CA GLY A 97 -11.38 -16.24 20.90
C GLY A 97 -9.96 -16.65 20.49
N ARG A 98 -9.18 -17.19 21.42
CA ARG A 98 -8.10 -18.13 21.10
C ARG A 98 -8.70 -19.43 20.57
N GLN A 99 -9.02 -19.49 19.28
CA GLN A 99 -9.40 -20.74 18.64
C GLN A 99 -8.15 -21.36 18.01
N ARG A 100 -7.52 -22.29 18.74
CA ARG A 100 -6.46 -23.16 18.22
C ARG A 100 -7.09 -24.08 17.18
N THR A 101 -6.89 -23.80 15.89
CA THR A 101 -7.09 -24.79 14.84
C THR A 101 -5.75 -25.41 14.48
N HIS A 102 -5.35 -26.46 15.23
CA HIS A 102 -4.36 -27.40 14.72
C HIS A 102 -5.02 -28.16 13.56
N ARG A 103 -4.66 -27.83 12.32
CA ARG A 103 -4.97 -28.65 11.15
C ARG A 103 -3.67 -29.32 10.69
N PRO A 104 -3.52 -30.65 10.77
CA PRO A 104 -2.34 -31.31 10.25
C PRO A 104 -2.53 -31.57 8.76
N GLY A 105 -1.48 -31.27 7.96
CA GLY A 105 -1.33 -31.79 6.61
C GLY A 105 -1.52 -30.76 5.48
N GLY A 106 -0.41 -30.39 4.84
CA GLY A 106 -0.41 -29.65 3.58
C GLY A 106 0.84 -28.80 3.44
N GLY A 107 1.92 -29.39 2.91
CA GLY A 107 3.21 -28.74 2.73
C GLY A 107 3.15 -27.50 1.85
N THR A 108 3.30 -26.34 2.48
CA THR A 108 4.13 -25.25 1.98
C THR A 108 5.05 -24.87 3.12
N VAL A 109 6.33 -24.68 2.84
CA VAL A 109 7.27 -24.08 3.79
C VAL A 109 6.82 -22.63 3.99
N GLU A 110 5.83 -22.44 4.86
CA GLU A 110 5.62 -21.18 5.55
C GLU A 110 6.78 -21.10 6.53
N VAL A 111 7.80 -20.33 6.17
CA VAL A 111 8.80 -19.86 7.12
C VAL A 111 8.02 -19.34 8.33
N GLU A 112 8.32 -19.86 9.51
CA GLU A 112 7.73 -19.47 10.79
C GLU A 112 7.75 -17.93 10.97
N GLU A 113 6.69 -17.29 10.50
CA GLU A 113 6.40 -15.86 10.61
C GLU A 113 5.42 -15.61 11.78
N GLY A 114 5.44 -16.50 12.77
CA GLY A 114 4.61 -16.40 13.98
C GLY A 114 5.46 -15.91 15.14
N ARG A 115 5.10 -14.76 15.72
CA ARG A 115 5.71 -14.09 16.89
C ARG A 115 6.96 -13.27 16.57
N ARG A 116 6.80 -12.12 15.93
CA ARG A 116 7.86 -11.11 15.88
C ARG A 116 7.32 -9.83 16.52
N MET A 117 7.93 -9.42 17.62
CA MET A 117 7.61 -8.16 18.28
C MET A 117 7.99 -6.99 17.37
N LEU A 118 7.28 -5.86 17.46
CA LEU A 118 7.65 -4.65 16.71
C LEU A 118 9.13 -4.29 16.95
N SER A 119 9.78 -3.75 15.93
CA SER A 119 11.13 -3.20 16.10
C SER A 119 11.12 -2.08 17.14
N TRP A 120 12.19 -1.96 17.92
CA TRP A 120 12.35 -0.92 18.94
C TRP A 120 12.26 0.50 18.33
N LEU A 121 12.56 0.65 17.03
CA LEU A 121 12.34 1.88 16.27
C LEU A 121 10.91 2.41 16.39
N TRP A 122 9.94 1.50 16.49
CA TRP A 122 8.50 1.81 16.60
C TRP A 122 8.00 1.84 18.05
N MET A 123 8.84 1.44 19.01
CA MET A 123 8.49 1.40 20.45
C MET A 123 9.00 2.62 21.23
N GLN A 124 9.78 3.51 20.60
CA GLN A 124 10.50 4.56 21.33
C GLN A 124 9.71 5.84 21.67
N ILE A 125 8.40 5.82 21.49
CA ILE A 125 7.55 6.84 22.09
C ILE A 125 7.11 6.31 23.44
N ALA A 126 7.99 6.40 24.44
CA ALA A 126 7.49 6.66 25.79
C ALA A 126 6.87 8.05 25.72
N ALA A 127 5.64 8.13 25.21
CA ALA A 127 4.82 9.30 25.39
C ALA A 127 4.75 9.45 26.90
N ASP A 128 5.38 10.49 27.41
CA ASP A 128 4.74 11.19 28.48
C ASP A 128 3.35 11.55 27.92
N GLU A 129 2.32 10.75 28.25
CA GLU A 129 0.95 10.96 27.77
C GLU A 129 0.41 12.34 28.21
N SER A 130 1.14 13.06 29.07
CA SER A 130 0.89 14.45 29.44
C SER A 130 1.58 15.49 28.54
N SER A 131 2.44 15.09 27.61
CA SER A 131 3.18 16.00 26.74
C SER A 131 2.27 16.50 25.61
N ASP A 132 1.62 17.63 25.85
CA ASP A 132 0.93 18.45 24.85
C ASP A 132 1.94 19.09 23.87
N ASP A 133 2.80 18.26 23.26
CA ASP A 133 3.89 18.69 22.40
C ASP A 133 3.32 19.40 21.17
N PRO A 134 3.58 20.71 21.00
CA PRO A 134 3.16 21.46 19.82
C PRO A 134 3.59 20.80 18.51
N LYS A 135 4.73 20.10 18.48
CA LYS A 135 5.22 19.40 17.28
C LYS A 135 4.35 18.19 16.94
N MET A 136 3.90 17.42 17.94
CA MET A 136 3.01 16.29 17.72
C MET A 136 1.66 16.77 17.15
N ARG A 137 1.11 17.86 17.70
CA ARG A 137 -0.12 18.48 17.17
C ARG A 137 0.05 18.94 15.73
N GLU A 138 1.17 19.59 15.41
CA GLU A 138 1.49 20.02 14.04
C GLU A 138 1.55 18.84 13.07
N VAL A 139 2.25 17.76 13.45
CA VAL A 139 2.31 16.52 12.64
C VAL A 139 0.92 15.92 12.42
N LEU A 140 0.10 15.83 13.48
CA LEU A 140 -1.27 15.32 13.38
C LEU A 140 -2.16 16.20 12.49
N CYS A 141 -2.04 17.53 12.58
CA CYS A 141 -2.76 18.46 11.71
C CYS A 141 -2.35 18.28 10.24
N ILE A 142 -1.06 18.10 9.96
CA ILE A 142 -0.54 17.84 8.60
C ILE A 142 -1.08 16.52 8.06
N GLU A 143 -1.02 15.45 8.85
CA GLU A 143 -1.51 14.14 8.42
C GLU A 143 -3.03 14.13 8.22
N TRP A 144 -3.78 14.80 9.09
CA TRP A 144 -5.21 15.01 8.90
C TRP A 144 -5.51 15.79 7.61
N ALA A 145 -4.79 16.89 7.36
CA ALA A 145 -4.97 17.69 6.14
C ALA A 145 -4.67 16.88 4.88
N LYS A 146 -3.60 16.07 4.88
CA LYS A 146 -3.29 15.13 3.79
C LYS A 146 -4.38 14.08 3.59
N ALA A 147 -4.87 13.48 4.68
CA ALA A 147 -5.93 12.48 4.63
C ALA A 147 -7.24 13.07 4.09
N LYS A 148 -7.63 14.25 4.56
CA LYS A 148 -8.79 15.00 4.08
C LYS A 148 -8.65 15.36 2.60
N ALA A 149 -7.52 15.91 2.17
CA ALA A 149 -7.27 16.23 0.76
C ALA A 149 -7.30 14.98 -0.14
N ARG A 150 -6.84 13.83 0.35
CA ARG A 150 -6.95 12.55 -0.37
C ARG A 150 -8.41 12.10 -0.48
N ALA A 151 -9.18 12.21 0.61
CA ALA A 151 -10.61 11.88 0.60
C ALA A 151 -11.40 12.78 -0.35
N GLU A 152 -11.17 14.10 -0.33
CA GLU A 152 -11.81 15.04 -1.24
C GLU A 152 -11.44 14.77 -2.71
N ARG A 153 -10.17 14.47 -3.00
CA ARG A 153 -9.74 14.08 -4.35
C ARG A 153 -10.41 12.79 -4.79
N TRP A 154 -10.49 11.79 -3.91
CA TRP A 154 -11.16 10.52 -4.20
C TRP A 154 -12.62 10.74 -4.58
N CYS A 155 -13.37 11.55 -3.82
CA CYS A 155 -14.76 11.87 -4.17
C CYS A 155 -14.87 12.51 -5.57
N LYS A 156 -13.96 13.43 -5.93
CA LYS A 156 -13.93 14.03 -7.27
C LYS A 156 -13.61 13.01 -8.35
N GLU A 157 -12.67 12.11 -8.09
CA GLU A 157 -12.25 11.06 -9.02
C GLU A 157 -13.39 10.07 -9.29
N VAL A 158 -14.17 9.72 -8.27
CA VAL A 158 -15.38 8.89 -8.44
C VAL A 158 -16.39 9.58 -9.35
N THR A 159 -16.68 10.86 -9.14
CA THR A 159 -17.59 11.62 -10.01
C THR A 159 -17.04 11.76 -11.44
N LEU A 160 -15.74 11.97 -11.59
CA LEU A 160 -15.11 12.07 -12.91
C LEU A 160 -15.16 10.74 -13.65
N LEU A 161 -14.93 9.62 -12.97
CA LEU A 161 -14.96 8.28 -13.55
C LEU A 161 -16.37 7.92 -14.03
N ASP A 162 -17.41 8.26 -13.26
CA ASP A 162 -18.80 8.07 -13.68
C ASP A 162 -19.12 8.84 -14.98
N GLU A 163 -18.68 10.10 -15.04
CA GLU A 163 -18.81 10.93 -16.24
C GLU A 163 -17.98 10.39 -17.42
N GLU A 164 -16.76 9.89 -17.17
CA GLU A 164 -15.93 9.25 -18.20
C GLU A 164 -16.56 7.97 -18.74
N MET A 165 -17.19 7.16 -17.87
CA MET A 165 -17.95 5.97 -18.28
C MET A 165 -19.14 6.36 -19.17
N CYS A 166 -19.89 7.39 -18.79
CA CYS A 166 -20.97 7.94 -19.61
C CYS A 166 -20.44 8.42 -20.97
N ARG A 167 -19.34 9.19 -20.98
CA ARG A 167 -18.72 9.68 -22.22
C ARG A 167 -18.18 8.56 -23.10
N ALA A 168 -17.64 7.48 -22.52
CA ALA A 168 -17.17 6.34 -23.28
C ALA A 168 -18.32 5.68 -24.06
N ILE A 169 -19.49 5.50 -23.42
CA ILE A 169 -20.69 4.97 -24.08
C ILE A 169 -21.15 5.91 -25.20
N VAL A 170 -21.28 7.21 -24.93
CA VAL A 170 -21.68 8.19 -25.95
C VAL A 170 -20.68 8.25 -27.11
N TYR A 171 -19.38 8.15 -26.81
CA TYR A 171 -18.33 8.09 -27.83
C TYR A 171 -18.46 6.83 -28.69
N CYS A 172 -18.68 5.68 -28.09
CA CYS A 172 -18.93 4.40 -28.75
C CYS A 172 -20.14 4.48 -29.70
N GLU A 173 -21.26 5.05 -29.25
CA GLU A 173 -22.43 5.30 -30.09
C GLU A 173 -22.12 6.23 -31.27
N TRP A 174 -21.46 7.36 -31.00
CA TRP A 174 -21.01 8.29 -32.04
C TRP A 174 -20.08 7.58 -33.03
N LYS A 175 -19.13 6.78 -32.54
CA LYS A 175 -18.15 6.07 -33.37
C LYS A 175 -18.81 5.02 -34.26
N ALA A 176 -19.83 4.32 -33.76
CA ALA A 176 -20.66 3.44 -34.56
C ALA A 176 -21.38 4.18 -35.70
N THR A 177 -21.96 5.35 -35.43
CA THR A 177 -22.57 6.18 -36.49
C THR A 177 -21.54 6.71 -37.48
N TRP A 178 -20.35 7.05 -37.00
CA TRP A 178 -19.23 7.49 -37.83
C TRP A 178 -18.78 6.38 -38.78
N TRP A 179 -18.66 5.13 -38.31
CA TRP A 179 -18.36 3.98 -39.16
C TRP A 179 -19.41 3.76 -40.23
N MET A 180 -20.69 3.87 -39.89
CA MET A 180 -21.79 3.77 -40.86
C MET A 180 -21.73 4.87 -41.93
N SER A 181 -21.31 6.08 -41.58
CA SER A 181 -21.11 7.18 -42.55
C SER A 181 -19.96 6.94 -43.53
N GLN A 182 -19.02 6.02 -43.23
CA GLN A 182 -17.89 5.73 -44.13
C GLN A 182 -18.30 4.90 -45.35
N LYS A 183 -19.48 4.25 -45.33
CA LYS A 183 -19.99 3.39 -46.41
C LYS A 183 -20.03 4.09 -47.77
N THR A 184 -20.52 5.33 -47.80
CA THR A 184 -20.76 6.09 -49.04
C THR A 184 -19.64 7.06 -49.37
N ARG A 185 -18.49 6.95 -48.70
CA ARG A 185 -17.44 7.97 -48.79
C ARG A 185 -16.49 7.79 -49.98
N ARG A 186 -16.51 6.63 -50.61
CA ARG A 186 -15.80 6.34 -51.87
C ARG A 186 -16.83 6.09 -52.95
N GLU A 187 -16.77 6.89 -53.99
CA GLU A 187 -17.54 6.71 -55.23
C GLU A 187 -16.61 6.03 -56.26
N ASP A 188 -17.17 5.33 -57.26
CA ASP A 188 -16.44 4.54 -58.28
C ASP A 188 -15.77 3.23 -57.80
N LEU A 189 -16.53 2.37 -57.10
CA LEU A 189 -16.07 1.05 -56.66
C LEU A 189 -16.75 -0.08 -57.44
N SER A 190 -16.01 -1.18 -57.63
CA SER A 190 -16.59 -2.47 -58.04
C SER A 190 -17.63 -2.92 -57.01
N GLU A 191 -18.68 -3.61 -57.49
CA GLU A 191 -19.80 -4.10 -56.67
C GLU A 191 -19.31 -4.96 -55.49
N ASP A 192 -18.39 -5.89 -55.73
CA ASP A 192 -17.78 -6.75 -54.70
C ASP A 192 -17.07 -5.93 -53.60
N LEU A 193 -16.39 -4.84 -53.98
CA LEU A 193 -15.67 -3.98 -53.04
C LEU A 193 -16.62 -3.07 -52.26
N ALA A 194 -17.71 -2.63 -52.88
CA ALA A 194 -18.78 -1.89 -52.22
C ALA A 194 -19.50 -2.77 -51.18
N GLU A 195 -19.77 -4.03 -51.51
CA GLU A 195 -20.33 -5.01 -50.58
C GLU A 195 -19.40 -5.26 -49.39
N GLY A 196 -18.10 -5.51 -49.65
CA GLY A 196 -17.11 -5.73 -48.61
C GLY A 196 -16.94 -4.54 -47.66
N LEU A 197 -16.95 -3.30 -48.18
CA LEU A 197 -16.93 -2.09 -47.36
C LEU A 197 -18.19 -1.93 -46.52
N CYS A 198 -19.36 -2.28 -47.07
CA CYS A 198 -20.62 -2.25 -46.33
C CYS A 198 -20.61 -3.27 -45.19
N ALA A 199 -20.13 -4.50 -45.44
CA ALA A 199 -19.99 -5.53 -44.43
C ALA A 199 -19.01 -5.11 -43.32
N TYR A 200 -17.81 -4.66 -43.68
CA TYR A 200 -16.78 -4.25 -42.73
C TYR A 200 -17.21 -3.07 -41.85
N THR A 201 -17.77 -2.02 -42.45
CA THR A 201 -18.25 -0.85 -41.68
C THR A 201 -19.43 -1.19 -40.77
N SER A 202 -20.28 -2.15 -41.16
CA SER A 202 -21.37 -2.65 -40.30
C SER A 202 -20.82 -3.46 -39.13
N GLU A 203 -19.84 -4.33 -39.39
CA GLU A 203 -19.15 -5.10 -38.34
C GLU A 203 -18.44 -4.18 -37.35
N GLN A 204 -17.69 -3.18 -37.83
CA GLN A 204 -17.03 -2.19 -36.97
C GLN A 204 -18.05 -1.38 -36.15
N ALA A 205 -19.16 -0.96 -36.75
CA ALA A 205 -20.21 -0.25 -36.02
C ALA A 205 -20.88 -1.12 -34.94
N ILE A 206 -20.99 -2.43 -35.15
CA ILE A 206 -21.48 -3.38 -34.13
C ILE A 206 -20.44 -3.54 -33.02
N SER A 207 -19.16 -3.62 -33.34
CA SER A 207 -18.08 -3.79 -32.35
C SER A 207 -17.92 -2.60 -31.40
N GLU A 208 -18.37 -1.41 -31.81
CA GLU A 208 -18.31 -0.17 -31.02
C GLU A 208 -19.58 0.02 -30.15
N ARG A 209 -20.57 -0.87 -30.20
CA ARG A 209 -21.78 -0.84 -29.34
C ARG A 209 -21.69 -1.85 -28.21
#